data_AF-A0A918ERC9-F1
#
_entry.id   AF-A0A918ERC9-F1
#
_cell.length_a   1.000
_cell.length_b   1.000
_cell.length_c   1.000
_cell.angle_alpha   90.00
_cell.angle_beta   90.00
_cell.angle_gamma   90.00
#
_symmetry.space_group_name_H-M   'P 1'
#
loop_
_entity.id
_entity.type
_entity.pdbx_description
1 polymer ?
#
loop_
_entity_poly.entity_id
_entity_poly.type
_entity_poly.pdbx_seq_one_letter_code
_entity_poly.pdbx_strand_id
1 'polypeptide(L)'
;MLLTFRVLVHTFRVLLLTFRVLLTGIHLMRSGEVRAHLPALLEEVDAPAYLPGLVRAEAEREHGAADVDHARVRADVERLHVLLDEPQAASGLPDVPVGYDALYGLVVRVRPQGDGLPQG
;
A
#
# COMPACT_ATOMS: atom_id res chain seq x y z
N MET A 1 -0.74 22.20 -0.88
CA MET A 1 -0.12 20.91 -0.48
C MET A 1 -0.41 20.50 0.97
N LEU A 2 -0.45 21.42 1.96
CA LEU A 2 -0.76 21.09 3.37
C LEU A 2 -2.21 20.58 3.62
N LEU A 3 -3.19 21.08 2.86
CA LEU A 3 -4.61 20.73 3.07
C LEU A 3 -4.91 19.26 2.70
N THR A 4 -4.28 18.76 1.64
CA THR A 4 -4.43 17.38 1.14
C THR A 4 -3.82 16.36 2.12
N PHE A 5 -2.65 16.67 2.69
CA PHE A 5 -2.00 15.82 3.69
C PHE A 5 -2.81 15.73 4.98
N ARG A 6 -3.47 16.83 5.39
CA ARG A 6 -4.29 16.89 6.60
C ARG A 6 -5.52 15.99 6.52
N VAL A 7 -6.16 15.88 5.35
CA VAL A 7 -7.34 15.00 5.14
C VAL A 7 -6.93 13.53 5.00
N LEU A 8 -5.76 13.26 4.41
CA LEU A 8 -5.25 11.89 4.18
C LEU A 8 -4.92 11.15 5.49
N VAL A 9 -4.50 11.87 6.53
CA VAL A 9 -4.00 11.29 7.80
C VAL A 9 -5.11 11.09 8.85
N HIS A 10 -6.35 11.53 8.59
CA HIS A 10 -7.40 11.51 9.62
C HIS A 10 -8.01 10.13 9.91
N THR A 11 -7.80 9.11 9.07
CA THR A 11 -8.39 7.78 9.26
C THR A 11 -7.32 6.71 9.22
N PHE A 12 -7.34 5.76 10.17
CA PHE A 12 -6.39 4.64 10.22
C PHE A 12 -6.22 3.95 8.87
N ARG A 13 -7.32 3.65 8.17
CA ARG A 13 -7.31 2.98 6.87
C ARG A 13 -6.47 3.68 5.82
N VAL A 14 -6.63 4.99 5.69
CA VAL A 14 -5.92 5.75 4.65
C VAL A 14 -4.44 5.86 5.01
N LEU A 15 -4.14 6.11 6.29
CA LEU A 15 -2.78 6.16 6.79
C LEU A 15 -2.03 4.83 6.61
N LEU A 16 -2.65 3.72 7.04
CA LEU A 16 -2.09 2.37 6.90
C LEU A 16 -1.98 1.96 5.44
N LEU A 17 -2.90 2.39 4.57
CA LEU A 17 -2.77 2.18 3.13
C LEU A 17 -1.53 2.89 2.57
N THR A 18 -1.24 4.13 2.97
CA THR A 18 -0.03 4.85 2.53
C THR A 18 1.23 4.08 2.91
N PHE A 19 1.36 3.68 4.17
CA PHE A 19 2.52 2.88 4.60
C PHE A 19 2.59 1.53 3.90
N ARG A 20 1.46 0.85 3.73
CA ARG A 20 1.39 -0.42 3.01
C ARG A 20 1.93 -0.29 1.60
N VAL A 21 1.51 0.72 0.84
CA VAL A 21 1.97 0.92 -0.54
C VAL A 21 3.48 1.16 -0.60
N LEU A 22 4.02 2.02 0.26
CA LEU A 22 5.45 2.32 0.30
C LEU A 22 6.28 1.09 0.68
N LEU A 23 5.90 0.39 1.76
CA LEU A 23 6.61 -0.81 2.21
C LEU A 23 6.51 -1.95 1.19
N THR A 24 5.36 -2.10 0.51
CA THR A 24 5.21 -3.06 -0.61
C THR A 24 6.19 -2.71 -1.72
N GLY A 25 6.30 -1.44 -2.11
CA GLY A 25 7.23 -1.00 -3.16
C GLY A 25 8.69 -1.31 -2.80
N ILE A 26 9.10 -1.00 -1.57
CA ILE A 26 10.47 -1.30 -1.10
C ILE A 26 10.74 -2.81 -1.12
N HIS A 27 9.81 -3.62 -0.61
CA HIS A 27 9.94 -5.07 -0.64
C HIS A 27 10.02 -5.59 -2.08
N LEU A 28 9.09 -5.19 -2.95
CA LEU A 28 9.03 -5.59 -4.36
C LEU A 28 10.32 -5.27 -5.10
N MET A 29 10.87 -4.07 -4.93
CA MET A 29 12.10 -3.69 -5.62
C MET A 29 13.32 -4.49 -5.15
N ARG A 30 13.33 -4.94 -3.89
CA ARG A 30 14.42 -5.74 -3.32
C ARG A 30 14.29 -7.23 -3.60
N SER A 31 13.08 -7.79 -3.55
CA SER A 31 12.83 -9.24 -3.64
C SER A 31 12.28 -9.69 -4.99
N GLY A 32 11.65 -8.79 -5.75
CA GLY A 32 10.84 -9.12 -6.93
C GLY A 32 9.46 -9.71 -6.59
N GLU A 33 9.09 -9.79 -5.31
CA GLU A 33 7.82 -10.35 -4.85
C GLU A 33 6.83 -9.28 -4.41
N VAL A 34 5.53 -9.47 -4.69
CA VAL A 34 4.48 -8.58 -4.21
C VAL A 34 3.91 -9.11 -2.89
N ARG A 35 4.00 -8.29 -1.83
CA ARG A 35 3.40 -8.60 -0.52
C ARG A 35 2.52 -7.45 -0.05
N ALA A 36 1.22 -7.69 0.06
CA ALA A 36 0.24 -6.65 0.43
C ALA A 36 -0.23 -6.73 1.90
N HIS A 37 0.21 -7.75 2.64
CA HIS A 37 -0.15 -7.92 4.05
C HIS A 37 0.78 -7.09 4.92
N LEU A 38 0.27 -5.98 5.46
CA LEU A 38 1.07 -5.01 6.21
C LEU A 38 1.80 -5.63 7.43
N PRO A 39 1.17 -6.47 8.27
CA PRO A 39 1.90 -7.10 9.38
C PRO A 39 3.12 -7.93 8.93
N ALA A 40 3.01 -8.66 7.81
CA ALA A 40 4.15 -9.41 7.28
C ALA A 40 5.24 -8.47 6.73
N LEU A 41 4.87 -7.36 6.08
CA LEU A 41 5.84 -6.35 5.64
C LEU A 41 6.62 -5.73 6.80
N LEU A 42 6.01 -5.56 7.97
CA LEU A 42 6.67 -5.00 9.16
C LEU A 42 7.74 -5.93 9.75
N GLU A 43 7.75 -7.21 9.38
CA GLU A 43 8.78 -8.18 9.77
C GLU A 43 9.98 -8.17 8.79
N GLU A 44 9.80 -7.63 7.59
CA GLU A 44 10.76 -7.76 6.47
C GLU A 44 11.38 -6.43 6.04
N VAL A 45 10.71 -5.31 6.33
CA VAL A 45 11.13 -3.97 5.91
C VAL A 45 11.22 -3.05 7.12
N ASP A 46 12.30 -2.29 7.21
CA ASP A 46 12.44 -1.26 8.25
C ASP A 46 11.30 -0.25 8.15
N ALA A 47 10.57 -0.09 9.25
CA ALA A 47 9.31 0.64 9.30
C ALA A 47 9.19 1.45 10.59
N PRO A 48 8.47 2.58 10.58
CA PRO A 48 8.27 3.38 11.78
C PRO A 48 7.69 2.56 12.95
N ALA A 49 8.32 2.65 14.13
CA ALA A 49 8.02 1.81 15.29
C ALA A 49 6.58 1.91 15.84
N TYR A 50 5.83 2.96 15.47
CA TYR A 50 4.42 3.11 15.87
C TYR A 50 3.45 2.33 14.97
N LEU A 51 3.88 1.82 13.81
CA LEU A 51 3.00 1.13 12.86
C LEU A 51 2.37 -0.15 13.42
N PRO A 52 3.08 -1.03 14.14
CA PRO A 52 2.45 -2.18 14.78
C PRO A 52 1.30 -1.79 15.72
N GLY A 53 1.46 -0.68 16.46
CA GLY A 53 0.42 -0.14 17.32
C GLY A 53 -0.81 0.34 16.55
N LEU A 54 -0.60 1.05 15.43
CA LEU A 54 -1.69 1.51 14.57
C LEU A 54 -2.45 0.36 13.90
N VAL A 55 -1.76 -0.70 13.47
CA VAL A 55 -2.39 -1.91 12.90
C VAL A 55 -3.29 -2.58 13.92
N ARG A 56 -2.85 -2.72 15.18
CA ARG A 56 -3.67 -3.28 16.26
C ARG A 56 -4.87 -2.39 16.56
N ALA A 57 -4.66 -1.07 16.65
CA ALA A 57 -5.72 -0.11 16.91
C ALA A 57 -6.78 -0.07 15.80
N GLU A 58 -6.39 -0.26 14.54
CA GLU A 58 -7.32 -0.34 13.41
C GLU A 58 -8.17 -1.62 13.45
N ALA A 59 -7.57 -2.75 13.82
CA ALA A 59 -8.30 -4.01 14.00
C ALA A 59 -9.35 -3.92 15.13
N GLU A 60 -9.07 -3.16 16.19
CA GLU A 60 -9.98 -2.92 17.31
C GLU A 60 -11.05 -1.85 17.00
N ARG A 61 -10.80 -0.98 16.01
CA ARG A 61 -11.63 0.18 15.69
C ARG A 61 -11.92 0.23 14.20
N GLU A 62 -13.09 -0.31 13.83
CA GLU A 62 -13.55 -0.24 12.44
C GLU A 62 -13.70 1.22 11.97
N HIS A 63 -13.95 2.19 12.86
CA HIS A 63 -13.99 3.62 12.50
C HIS A 63 -13.24 4.44 13.57
N GLY A 64 -12.25 5.21 13.15
CA GLY A 64 -11.48 6.04 14.09
C GLY A 64 -10.38 6.85 13.44
N ALA A 65 -10.00 7.91 14.14
CA ALA A 65 -8.82 8.71 13.80
C ALA A 65 -7.56 8.08 14.38
N ALA A 66 -6.49 8.08 13.60
CA ALA A 66 -5.17 7.72 14.08
C ALA A 66 -4.66 8.80 15.02
N ASP A 67 -4.41 8.44 16.28
CA ASP A 67 -3.76 9.31 17.24
C ASP A 67 -2.24 9.28 17.02
N VAL A 68 -1.78 10.04 16.03
CA VAL A 68 -0.37 10.14 15.67
C VAL A 68 -0.04 11.57 15.25
N ASP A 69 1.16 12.03 15.59
CA ASP A 69 1.64 13.34 15.18
C ASP A 69 1.83 13.40 13.65
N HIS A 70 1.10 14.30 13.00
CA HIS A 70 1.18 14.56 11.56
C HIS A 70 2.58 14.95 11.10
N ALA A 71 3.35 15.70 11.90
CA ALA A 71 4.70 16.11 11.53
C ALA A 71 5.62 14.90 11.46
N ARG A 72 5.49 13.98 12.42
CA ARG A 72 6.20 12.70 12.44
C ARG A 72 5.81 11.82 11.25
N VAL A 73 4.50 11.63 11.00
CA VAL A 73 4.03 10.83 9.86
C VAL A 73 4.62 11.34 8.54
N ARG A 74 4.64 12.66 8.34
CA ARG A 74 5.21 13.26 7.14
C ARG A 74 6.69 12.93 7.00
N ALA A 75 7.48 13.13 8.06
CA ALA A 75 8.91 12.83 8.03
C ALA A 75 9.19 11.36 7.73
N ASP A 76 8.39 10.45 8.31
CA ASP A 76 8.52 9.02 8.05
C ASP A 76 8.12 8.63 6.61
N VAL A 77 7.06 9.23 6.06
CA VAL A 77 6.69 9.05 4.65
C VAL A 77 7.78 9.56 3.71
N GLU A 78 8.33 10.74 3.97
CA GLU A 78 9.45 11.31 3.20
C GLU A 78 10.68 10.40 3.27
N ARG A 79 11.02 9.89 4.45
CA ARG A 79 12.13 8.92 4.63
C ARG A 79 11.90 7.64 3.83
N LEU A 80 10.69 7.09 3.84
CA LEU A 80 10.36 5.87 3.09
C LEU A 80 10.41 6.10 1.57
N HIS A 81 10.05 7.29 1.09
CA HIS A 81 10.26 7.65 -0.31
C HIS A 81 11.74 7.64 -0.68
N VAL A 82 12.60 8.26 0.13
CA VAL A 82 14.06 8.23 -0.11
C VAL A 82 14.61 6.80 -0.08
N LEU A 83 14.12 5.95 0.83
CA LEU A 83 14.50 4.54 0.89
C LEU A 83 14.03 3.71 -0.31
N LEU A 84 13.02 4.19 -1.05
CA LEU A 84 12.52 3.55 -2.27
C LEU A 84 13.40 3.87 -3.48
N ASP A 85 14.05 5.05 -3.51
CA ASP A 85 14.83 5.52 -4.66
C ASP A 85 16.01 4.58 -5.00
N GLU A 86 16.73 4.09 -3.99
CA GLU A 86 17.87 3.18 -4.20
C GLU A 86 17.42 1.81 -4.78
N PRO A 87 16.45 1.09 -4.18
CA PRO A 87 15.89 -0.12 -4.77
C PRO A 87 15.30 0.11 -6.16
N GLN A 88 14.66 1.25 -6.42
CA GLN A 88 14.09 1.57 -7.72
C GLN A 88 15.19 1.66 -8.78
N ALA A 89 16.26 2.40 -8.49
CA ALA A 89 17.39 2.55 -9.41
C ALA A 89 18.14 1.24 -9.69
N ALA A 90 18.14 0.32 -8.72
CA ALA A 90 18.76 -1.00 -8.87
C ALA A 90 17.82 -2.06 -9.50
N SER A 91 16.52 -1.77 -9.60
CA SER A 91 15.53 -2.73 -10.07
C SER A 91 15.63 -2.96 -11.58
N GLY A 92 15.41 -4.21 -11.99
CA GLY A 92 15.21 -4.56 -13.41
C GLY A 92 13.78 -4.34 -13.91
N LEU A 93 12.90 -3.75 -13.09
CA LEU A 93 11.52 -3.48 -13.47
C LEU A 93 11.45 -2.27 -14.43
N PRO A 94 10.55 -2.31 -15.42
CA PRO A 94 10.33 -1.16 -16.30
C PRO A 94 9.69 0.01 -15.54
N ASP A 95 10.05 1.25 -15.92
CA ASP A 95 9.50 2.48 -15.33
C ASP A 95 7.98 2.59 -15.47
N VAL A 96 7.41 1.95 -16.50
CA VAL A 96 5.96 1.92 -16.76
C VAL A 96 5.46 0.46 -16.77
N PRO A 97 4.28 0.19 -16.20
CA PRO A 97 3.69 -1.14 -16.27
C PRO A 97 3.41 -1.55 -17.72
N VAL A 98 4.04 -2.64 -18.17
CA VAL A 98 3.88 -3.16 -19.55
C VAL A 98 2.84 -4.29 -19.68
N GLY A 99 2.33 -4.80 -18.55
CA GLY A 99 1.48 -6.00 -18.51
C GLY A 99 -0.03 -5.74 -18.64
N TYR A 100 -0.46 -4.49 -18.85
CA TYR A 100 -1.88 -4.13 -18.79
C TYR A 100 -2.74 -4.92 -19.77
N ASP A 101 -2.33 -5.02 -21.04
CA ASP A 101 -3.10 -5.71 -22.07
C ASP A 101 -3.22 -7.21 -21.82
N ALA A 102 -2.13 -7.83 -21.35
CA ALA A 102 -2.11 -9.25 -21.00
C ALA A 102 -3.02 -9.55 -19.80
N LEU A 103 -2.98 -8.70 -18.77
CA LEU A 103 -3.87 -8.79 -17.61
C LEU A 103 -5.32 -8.53 -17.99
N TYR A 104 -5.59 -7.52 -18.81
CA TYR A 104 -6.92 -7.23 -19.32
C TYR A 104 -7.48 -8.42 -20.09
N GLY A 105 -6.69 -9.01 -21.00
CA GLY A 105 -7.07 -10.20 -21.74
C GLY A 105 -7.30 -11.43 -20.85
N LEU A 106 -6.55 -11.57 -19.76
CA LEU A 106 -6.80 -12.60 -18.76
C LEU A 106 -8.14 -12.37 -18.05
N VAL A 107 -8.38 -11.15 -17.52
CA VAL A 107 -9.61 -10.79 -16.79
C VAL A 107 -10.84 -11.02 -17.67
N VAL A 108 -10.79 -10.59 -18.93
CA VAL A 108 -11.89 -10.80 -19.90
C VAL A 108 -12.16 -12.29 -20.11
N ARG A 109 -11.12 -13.11 -20.22
CA ARG A 109 -11.24 -14.55 -20.47
C ARG A 109 -11.80 -15.33 -19.29
N VAL A 110 -11.37 -14.98 -18.07
CA VAL A 110 -11.80 -15.69 -16.85
C VAL A 110 -13.08 -15.12 -16.25
N ARG A 111 -13.58 -13.99 -16.78
CA ARG A 111 -14.85 -13.41 -16.34
C ARG A 111 -15.95 -14.42 -16.63
N PRO A 112 -16.64 -14.95 -15.60
CA PRO A 112 -17.82 -15.75 -15.84
C PRO A 112 -18.80 -14.87 -16.61
N GLN A 113 -19.24 -15.34 -17.79
CA GLN A 113 -20.39 -14.74 -18.45
C GLN A 113 -21.52 -14.90 -17.47
N GLY A 114 -22.05 -13.79 -16.95
CA GLY A 114 -23.09 -13.85 -15.93
C GLY A 114 -24.15 -14.82 -16.40
N ASP A 115 -24.28 -15.95 -15.70
CA ASP A 115 -25.27 -16.95 -16.01
C ASP A 115 -26.61 -16.22 -16.01
N GLY A 116 -27.23 -16.15 -17.19
CA GLY A 116 -28.53 -15.53 -17.35
C GLY A 116 -29.51 -16.25 -16.45
N LEU A 117 -29.72 -15.73 -15.24
CA LEU A 117 -30.83 -16.14 -14.41
C LEU A 117 -32.10 -15.90 -15.25
N PRO A 118 -32.93 -16.92 -15.48
CA PRO A 118 -34.18 -16.72 -16.20
C PRO A 118 -35.00 -15.69 -15.43
N GLN A 119 -35.29 -14.58 -16.09
CA GLN A 119 -36.31 -13.63 -15.65
C GLN A 119 -37.63 -14.38 -15.76
N GLY A 120 -38.09 -14.95 -14.64
CA GLY A 120 -39.43 -15.49 -14.48
C GLY A 120 -40.47 -14.39 -14.44
#